data_AF-A0A0U0WWR3-F1
#
_entry.id   AF-A0A0U0WWR3-F1
#
_cell.length_a   1.000
_cell.length_b   1.000
_cell.length_c   1.000
_cell.angle_alpha   90.00
_cell.angle_beta   90.00
_cell.angle_gamma   90.00
#
_symmetry.space_group_name_H-M   'P 1'
#
loop_
_entity.id
_entity.type
_entity.pdbx_description
1 polymer ?
#
loop_
_entity_poly.entity_id
_entity_poly.type
_entity_poly.pdbx_seq_one_letter_code
_entity_poly.pdbx_strand_id
1 'polypeptide(L)'
;MLIGSETVDGVFTPGELLKIALAACSGMSSDQPLARRLGEDYRVRIEVSGPADREQERYPVLDEKMVIDLSGLTSEERQRVLTVVERAVDQVCTVGRTLKAGAEVNFSIEP
;
A
#
# COMPACT_ATOMS: atom_id res chain seq x y z
N MET A 1 -0.53 10.27 18.90
CA MET A 1 -1.39 10.33 17.70
C MET A 1 -2.72 10.92 18.11
N LEU A 2 -3.19 11.96 17.43
CA LEU A 2 -4.50 12.58 17.65
C LEU A 2 -5.45 12.15 16.53
N ILE A 3 -6.72 11.90 16.85
CA ILE A 3 -7.74 11.42 15.91
C ILE A 3 -8.93 12.38 15.95
N GLY A 4 -9.40 12.82 14.78
CA GLY A 4 -10.53 13.76 14.69
C GLY A 4 -11.16 13.82 13.30
N SER A 5 -12.06 14.79 13.09
CA SER A 5 -12.71 15.02 11.79
C SER A 5 -11.79 15.73 10.81
N GLU A 6 -12.14 15.67 9.52
CA GLU A 6 -11.41 16.36 8.43
C GLU A 6 -11.28 17.87 8.61
N THR A 7 -12.10 18.46 9.49
CA THR A 7 -12.13 19.90 9.78
C THR A 7 -11.20 20.31 10.93
N VAL A 8 -10.52 19.37 11.59
CA VAL A 8 -9.61 19.66 12.70
C VAL A 8 -8.18 19.53 12.22
N ASP A 9 -7.43 20.63 12.28
CA ASP A 9 -6.01 20.62 11.89
C ASP A 9 -5.15 19.78 12.86
N GLY A 10 -4.15 19.09 12.32
CA GLY A 10 -3.14 18.37 13.11
C GLY A 10 -3.58 17.01 13.67
N VAL A 11 -4.71 16.46 13.20
CA VAL A 11 -5.19 15.11 13.57
C VAL A 11 -5.23 14.21 12.34
N PHE A 12 -5.19 12.90 12.55
CA PHE A 12 -5.57 11.95 11.52
C PHE A 12 -7.06 11.63 11.62
N THR A 13 -7.71 11.55 10.48
CA THR A 13 -9.04 10.97 10.37
C THR A 13 -8.95 9.44 10.49
N PRO A 14 -10.02 8.76 10.94
CA PRO A 14 -10.08 7.30 10.88
C PRO A 14 -9.85 6.75 9.47
N GLY A 15 -10.24 7.50 8.42
CA GLY A 15 -9.99 7.17 7.03
C GLY A 15 -8.51 7.21 6.65
N GLU A 16 -7.77 8.21 7.10
CA GLU A 16 -6.32 8.27 6.89
C GLU A 16 -5.61 7.16 7.66
N LEU A 17 -6.05 6.83 8.87
CA LEU A 17 -5.50 5.69 9.62
C LEU A 17 -5.75 4.36 8.91
N LEU A 18 -6.91 4.18 8.30
CA LEU A 18 -7.23 3.02 7.47
C LEU A 18 -6.25 2.90 6.30
N LYS A 19 -6.01 4.01 5.59
CA LYS A 19 -5.09 4.09 4.45
C LYS A 19 -3.64 3.83 4.87
N ILE A 20 -3.21 4.38 6.02
CA ILE A 20 -1.90 4.10 6.62
C ILE A 20 -1.77 2.62 7.00
N ALA A 21 -2.81 2.02 7.56
CA ALA A 21 -2.81 0.60 7.90
C ALA A 21 -2.68 -0.29 6.66
N LEU A 22 -3.36 0.07 5.56
CA LEU A 22 -3.21 -0.61 4.27
C LEU A 22 -1.77 -0.49 3.74
N ALA A 23 -1.24 0.73 3.67
CA ALA A 23 0.13 1.01 3.23
C ALA A 23 1.19 0.25 4.05
N ALA A 24 1.06 0.26 5.38
CA ALA A 24 1.99 -0.43 6.26
C ALA A 24 1.90 -1.96 6.07
N CYS A 25 0.70 -2.49 5.86
CA CYS A 25 0.49 -3.91 5.64
C CYS A 25 1.15 -4.41 4.35
N SER A 26 0.95 -3.72 3.22
CA SER A 26 1.58 -4.08 1.95
C SER A 26 3.10 -3.92 2.03
N GLY A 27 3.60 -2.85 2.65
CA GLY A 27 5.02 -2.63 2.90
C GLY A 27 5.66 -3.79 3.65
N MET A 28 5.15 -4.15 4.83
CA MET A 28 5.64 -5.29 5.61
C MET A 28 5.51 -6.62 4.87
N SER A 29 4.47 -6.79 4.05
CA SER A 29 4.26 -8.00 3.24
C SER A 29 5.29 -8.15 2.12
N SER A 30 5.71 -7.03 1.55
CA SER A 30 6.69 -6.97 0.46
C SER A 30 8.15 -6.91 0.93
N ASP A 31 8.38 -6.65 2.21
CA ASP A 31 9.68 -6.26 2.76
C ASP A 31 10.77 -7.30 2.49
N GLN A 32 10.56 -8.54 2.95
CA GLN A 32 11.55 -9.60 2.77
C GLN A 32 11.82 -9.94 1.29
N PRO A 33 10.80 -10.04 0.40
CA PRO A 33 11.02 -10.15 -1.04
C PRO A 33 11.88 -9.05 -1.68
N LEU A 34 11.69 -7.80 -1.24
CA LEU A 34 12.41 -6.62 -1.72
C LEU A 34 13.84 -6.59 -1.20
N ALA A 35 14.03 -6.73 0.12
CA ALA A 35 15.34 -6.73 0.77
C ALA A 35 16.29 -7.77 0.16
N ARG A 36 15.79 -8.97 -0.14
CA ARG A 36 16.58 -10.04 -0.80
C ARG A 36 17.13 -9.68 -2.18
N ARG A 37 16.54 -8.71 -2.88
CA ARG A 37 16.89 -8.34 -4.26
C ARG A 37 17.53 -6.97 -4.38
N LEU A 38 17.12 -6.04 -3.53
CA LEU A 38 17.56 -4.64 -3.56
C LEU A 38 18.55 -4.31 -2.43
N GLY A 39 18.75 -5.23 -1.47
CA GLY A 39 19.52 -5.00 -0.25
C GLY A 39 18.65 -4.47 0.89
N GLU A 40 19.15 -4.58 2.13
CA GLU A 40 18.41 -4.20 3.35
C GLU A 40 18.10 -2.70 3.45
N ASP A 41 18.89 -1.84 2.80
CA ASP A 41 18.76 -0.38 2.85
C ASP A 41 17.91 0.21 1.71
N TYR A 42 17.10 -0.62 1.03
CA TYR A 42 16.23 -0.14 -0.03
C TYR A 42 15.23 0.90 0.50
N ARG A 43 14.86 1.85 -0.36
CA ARG A 43 13.86 2.87 -0.02
C ARG A 43 12.59 2.62 -0.79
N VAL A 44 11.48 2.57 -0.08
CA VAL A 44 10.14 2.45 -0.64
C VAL A 44 9.23 3.51 -0.05
N ARG A 45 8.33 4.02 -0.87
CA ARG A 45 7.26 4.92 -0.44
C ARG A 45 5.94 4.34 -0.91
N ILE A 46 4.97 4.24 -0.01
CA ILE A 46 3.65 3.71 -0.33
C ILE A 46 2.63 4.82 -0.17
N GLU A 47 1.91 5.10 -1.24
CA GLU A 47 0.83 6.08 -1.27
C GLU A 47 -0.49 5.34 -1.31
N VAL A 48 -1.46 5.76 -0.50
CA VAL A 48 -2.82 5.21 -0.53
C VAL A 48 -3.82 6.34 -0.65
N SER A 49 -4.64 6.30 -1.70
CA SER A 49 -5.71 7.26 -1.97
C SER A 49 -7.07 6.58 -2.07
N GLY A 50 -8.13 7.38 -2.16
CA GLY A 50 -9.52 6.90 -2.23
C GLY A 50 -10.42 7.75 -1.33
N PRO A 51 -11.31 8.60 -1.88
CA PRO A 51 -12.25 9.36 -1.07
C PRO A 51 -13.32 8.45 -0.47
N ALA A 52 -13.89 8.86 0.65
CA ALA A 52 -15.12 8.24 1.13
C ALA A 52 -16.29 8.64 0.22
N ASP A 53 -17.14 7.68 -0.12
CA ASP A 53 -18.49 7.92 -0.58
C ASP A 53 -19.33 8.37 0.62
N ARG A 54 -19.76 9.65 0.61
CA ARG A 54 -20.55 10.27 1.68
C ARG A 54 -22.04 9.96 1.61
N GLU A 55 -22.53 9.43 0.49
CA GLU A 55 -23.92 8.98 0.41
C GLU A 55 -24.08 7.61 1.08
N GLN A 56 -23.06 6.75 0.94
CA GLN A 56 -23.06 5.40 1.50
C GLN A 56 -22.25 5.25 2.79
N GLU A 57 -21.47 6.28 3.16
CA GLU A 57 -20.50 6.28 4.26
C GLU A 57 -19.53 5.09 4.19
N ARG A 58 -18.94 4.88 3.00
CA ARG A 58 -18.01 3.77 2.69
C ARG A 58 -16.81 4.25 1.87
N TYR A 59 -15.74 3.46 1.86
CA TYR A 59 -14.63 3.63 0.90
C TYR A 59 -14.83 2.63 -0.25
N PRO A 60 -15.37 3.04 -1.41
CA PRO A 60 -15.68 2.11 -2.48
C PRO A 60 -14.41 1.61 -3.20
N VAL A 61 -13.42 2.48 -3.36
CA VAL A 61 -12.16 2.20 -4.05
C VAL A 61 -11.01 2.79 -3.23
N LEU A 62 -9.97 1.98 -3.03
CA LEU A 62 -8.69 2.40 -2.46
C LEU A 62 -7.58 2.07 -3.48
N ASP A 63 -6.79 3.07 -3.84
CA ASP A 63 -5.66 2.91 -4.75
C ASP A 63 -4.36 2.99 -3.96
N GLU A 64 -3.60 1.90 -3.97
CA GLU A 64 -2.31 1.76 -3.32
C GLU A 64 -1.19 1.72 -4.37
N LYS A 65 -0.19 2.58 -4.20
CA LYS A 65 0.97 2.70 -5.09
C LYS A 65 2.26 2.53 -4.31
N MET A 66 3.01 1.49 -4.66
CA MET A 66 4.36 1.25 -4.13
C MET A 66 5.40 1.87 -5.06
N VAL A 67 5.95 3.01 -4.67
CA VAL A 67 6.99 3.73 -5.41
C VAL A 67 8.37 3.28 -4.94
N ILE A 68 9.16 2.68 -5.82
CA ILE A 68 10.43 2.04 -5.48
C ILE A 68 11.44 2.12 -6.62
N ASP A 69 12.69 2.51 -6.32
CA ASP A 69 13.74 2.59 -7.34
C ASP A 69 14.21 1.19 -7.77
N LEU A 70 13.93 0.85 -9.03
CA LEU A 70 14.37 -0.40 -9.68
C LEU A 70 15.34 -0.13 -10.84
N SER A 71 15.94 1.07 -10.91
CA SER A 71 16.83 1.48 -12.01
C SER A 71 18.12 0.65 -12.08
N GLY A 72 18.56 0.09 -10.95
CA GLY A 72 19.74 -0.79 -10.87
C GLY A 72 19.53 -2.22 -11.39
N LEU A 73 18.31 -2.57 -11.82
CA LEU A 73 17.96 -3.92 -12.29
C LEU A 73 17.75 -3.97 -13.80
N THR A 74 18.08 -5.13 -14.40
CA THR A 74 17.66 -5.44 -15.77
C THR A 74 16.14 -5.58 -15.88
N SER A 75 15.59 -5.48 -17.09
CA SER A 75 14.14 -5.66 -17.32
C SER A 75 13.62 -7.00 -16.83
N GLU A 76 14.41 -8.07 -16.96
CA GLU A 76 14.05 -9.41 -16.50
C GLU A 76 14.04 -9.49 -14.97
N GLU A 77 15.06 -8.95 -14.30
CA GLU A 77 15.11 -8.88 -12.84
C GLU A 77 13.98 -8.03 -12.27
N ARG A 78 13.71 -6.88 -12.89
CA ARG A 78 12.59 -6.00 -12.54
C ARG A 78 11.27 -6.78 -12.59
N GLN A 79 10.99 -7.47 -13.71
CA GLN A 79 9.75 -8.25 -13.83
C GLN A 79 9.63 -9.33 -12.74
N ARG A 80 10.73 -10.00 -12.40
CA ARG A 80 10.76 -11.00 -11.33
C ARG A 80 10.49 -10.38 -9.96
N VAL A 81 11.01 -9.19 -9.68
CA VAL A 81 10.74 -8.45 -8.43
C VAL A 81 9.25 -8.14 -8.34
N LEU A 82 8.70 -7.51 -9.38
CA LEU A 82 7.29 -7.11 -9.45
C LEU A 82 6.37 -8.30 -9.16
N THR A 83 6.55 -9.41 -9.87
CA THR A 83 5.72 -10.62 -9.69
C THR A 83 5.83 -11.21 -8.28
N VAL A 84 7.01 -11.20 -7.66
CA VAL A 84 7.17 -11.76 -6.31
C VAL A 84 6.58 -10.85 -5.25
N VAL A 85 6.72 -9.53 -5.41
CA VAL A 85 6.13 -8.53 -4.51
C VAL A 85 4.61 -8.58 -4.56
N GLU A 86 4.02 -8.55 -5.76
CA GLU A 86 2.56 -8.66 -5.95
C GLU A 86 2.01 -9.92 -5.28
N ARG A 87 2.64 -11.07 -5.51
CA ARG A 87 2.24 -12.34 -4.89
C ARG A 87 2.35 -12.31 -3.37
N ALA A 88 3.41 -11.71 -2.83
CA ALA A 88 3.59 -11.62 -1.38
C ALA A 88 2.48 -10.75 -0.75
N VAL A 89 2.22 -9.57 -1.32
CA VAL A 89 1.16 -8.67 -0.84
C VAL A 89 -0.21 -9.37 -0.87
N ASP A 90 -0.57 -10.03 -1.98
CA ASP A 90 -1.85 -10.73 -2.11
C ASP A 90 -2.01 -11.91 -1.14
N GLN A 91 -0.91 -12.58 -0.80
CA GLN A 91 -0.92 -13.75 0.08
C GLN A 91 -0.98 -13.38 1.56
N VAL A 92 -0.20 -12.38 2.00
CA VAL A 92 0.03 -12.15 3.43
C VAL A 92 -0.50 -10.82 3.97
N CYS A 93 -0.88 -9.85 3.11
CA CYS A 93 -1.41 -8.59 3.61
C CYS A 93 -2.84 -8.76 4.16
N THR A 94 -2.93 -8.98 5.47
CA THR A 94 -4.19 -9.22 6.16
C THR A 94 -5.15 -8.03 6.04
N VAL A 95 -4.65 -6.80 6.22
CA VAL A 95 -5.47 -5.58 6.09
C VAL A 95 -6.04 -5.46 4.67
N GLY A 96 -5.21 -5.60 3.65
CA GLY A 96 -5.65 -5.55 2.25
C GLY A 96 -6.71 -6.61 1.94
N ARG A 97 -6.51 -7.85 2.42
CA ARG A 97 -7.50 -8.93 2.27
C ARG A 97 -8.82 -8.64 3.00
N THR A 98 -8.77 -8.03 4.18
CA THR A 98 -9.96 -7.59 4.91
C THR A 98 -10.71 -6.51 4.14
N LEU A 99 -10.01 -5.52 3.58
CA LEU A 99 -10.62 -4.43 2.83
C LEU A 99 -11.21 -4.91 1.50
N LYS A 100 -10.53 -5.81 0.78
CA LYS A 100 -11.02 -6.44 -0.47
C LYS A 100 -12.35 -7.19 -0.29
N ALA A 101 -12.76 -7.52 0.93
CA ALA A 101 -14.07 -8.12 1.19
C ALA A 101 -15.24 -7.11 1.13
N GLY A 102 -14.96 -5.80 1.20
CA GLY A 102 -15.98 -4.75 1.24
C GLY A 102 -15.70 -3.52 0.36
N ALA A 103 -14.53 -3.45 -0.27
CA ALA A 103 -14.08 -2.36 -1.14
C ALA A 103 -13.23 -2.90 -2.28
N GLU A 104 -13.17 -2.18 -3.40
CA GLU A 104 -12.14 -2.38 -4.41
C GLU A 104 -10.80 -1.86 -3.86
N VAL A 105 -9.75 -2.68 -3.97
CA VAL A 105 -8.39 -2.28 -3.57
C VAL A 105 -7.44 -2.57 -4.71
N ASN A 106 -6.99 -1.51 -5.35
CA ASN A 106 -6.01 -1.55 -6.43
C ASN A 106 -4.61 -1.45 -5.84
N PHE A 107 -3.70 -2.29 -6.33
CA PHE A 107 -2.29 -2.26 -5.95
C PHE A 107 -1.44 -2.17 -7.22
N SER A 108 -0.54 -1.20 -7.26
CA SER A 108 0.46 -1.07 -8.32
C SER A 108 1.84 -0.81 -7.74
N ILE A 109 2.87 -1.19 -8.52
CA ILE A 109 4.26 -0.91 -8.21
C ILE A 109 4.80 0.02 -9.30
N GLU A 110 5.28 1.19 -8.90
CA GLU A 110 5.81 2.24 -9.78
C GLU A 110 7.34 2.38 -9.59
N PRO A 111 8.15 2.14 -10.64
CA PRO A 111 9.61 2.24 -10.59
C PRO A 111 10.18 3.66 -10.51
#